data_AF-A0A5S9M8K6-F1
#
_entry.id   AF-A0A5S9M8K6-F1
#
_cell.length_a   1.000
_cell.length_b   1.000
_cell.length_c   1.000
_cell.angle_alpha   90.00
_cell.angle_beta   90.00
_cell.angle_gamma   90.00
#
_symmetry.space_group_name_H-M   'P 1'
#
loop_
_entity.id
_entity.type
_entity.pdbx_description
1 polymer ?
#
loop_
_entity_poly.entity_id
_entity_poly.type
_entity_poly.pdbx_seq_one_letter_code
_entity_poly.pdbx_strand_id
1 'polypeptide(L)'
;MSETTYLSNEDPLMILYTSGTTGTPKGAVHTHAGFPVKAAFDAGLCMDVAKGDRLFWLTDMGWMMGPFLVFGGLINGAAIVFYDGAPDYPDEQHIWSFIHEQKVTHFGLSPTFVRSAMQQNLSDIELPHVKAIISTGEPWNEAPWQWLFDTIGQKHIPILNYSGGTEVSGGIVGSTLLRPIKPILF
;
A
#
# COMPACT_ATOMS: atom_id res chain seq x y z
N MET A 1 -25.44 19.45 3.46
CA MET A 1 -24.65 18.83 2.38
C MET A 1 -23.89 19.95 1.71
N SER A 2 -22.58 19.84 1.56
CA SER A 2 -21.80 20.76 0.74
C SER A 2 -22.24 20.65 -0.72
N GLU A 3 -22.28 21.77 -1.43
CA GLU A 3 -22.57 21.80 -2.86
C GLU A 3 -21.38 21.20 -3.64
N THR A 4 -21.66 20.44 -4.70
CA THR A 4 -20.61 19.92 -5.58
C THR A 4 -20.11 21.02 -6.49
N THR A 5 -18.80 21.22 -6.54
CA THR A 5 -18.15 22.25 -7.37
C THR A 5 -17.35 21.58 -8.48
N TYR A 6 -17.40 22.16 -9.69
CA TYR A 6 -16.49 21.80 -10.77
C TYR A 6 -15.13 22.45 -10.56
N LEU A 7 -14.08 21.63 -10.58
CA LEU A 7 -12.69 22.06 -10.45
C LEU A 7 -11.92 21.72 -11.73
N SER A 8 -10.94 22.54 -12.05
CA SER A 8 -9.99 22.27 -13.13
C SER A 8 -9.09 21.09 -12.79
N ASN A 9 -8.53 20.45 -13.80
CA ASN A 9 -7.58 19.34 -13.63
C ASN A 9 -6.31 19.76 -12.87
N GLU A 10 -5.88 21.02 -13.03
CA GLU A 10 -4.69 21.60 -12.40
C GLU A 10 -4.98 22.28 -11.05
N ASP A 11 -6.24 22.34 -10.61
CA ASP A 11 -6.55 22.94 -9.32
C ASP A 11 -5.88 22.12 -8.19
N PRO A 12 -5.34 22.77 -7.14
CA PRO A 12 -4.79 22.07 -6.00
C PRO A 12 -5.83 21.21 -5.29
N LEU A 13 -5.52 19.92 -5.14
CA LEU A 13 -6.33 18.94 -4.43
C LEU A 13 -5.82 18.72 -3.01
N MET A 14 -4.49 18.63 -2.84
CA MET A 14 -3.87 18.20 -1.59
C MET A 14 -2.46 18.77 -1.46
N ILE A 15 -2.05 19.02 -0.22
CA ILE A 15 -0.67 19.35 0.14
C ILE A 15 -0.16 18.28 1.10
N LEU A 16 0.90 17.58 0.73
CA LEU A 16 1.58 16.60 1.57
C LEU A 16 2.93 17.15 2.02
N TYR A 17 3.10 17.33 3.32
CA TYR A 17 4.36 17.83 3.87
C TYR A 17 5.37 16.70 4.02
N THR A 18 6.59 16.91 3.52
CA THR A 18 7.70 15.97 3.63
C THR A 18 8.84 16.54 4.47
N SER A 19 9.55 15.67 5.18
CA SER A 19 10.78 16.01 5.91
C SER A 19 11.90 16.27 4.91
N GLY A 20 12.16 17.53 4.56
CA GLY A 20 13.30 17.89 3.71
C GLY A 20 14.63 17.68 4.43
N THR A 21 15.70 17.39 3.69
CA THR A 21 17.06 17.15 4.22
C THR A 21 17.75 18.39 4.82
N THR A 22 17.18 19.58 4.68
CA THR A 22 17.86 20.86 4.98
C THR A 22 17.03 21.87 5.81
N GLY A 23 15.94 21.48 6.47
CA GLY A 23 15.17 22.43 7.32
C GLY A 23 13.65 22.21 7.32
N THR A 24 12.90 23.31 7.18
CA THR A 24 11.41 23.35 7.25
C THR A 24 10.75 22.34 6.29
N PRO A 25 9.68 21.65 6.72
CA PRO A 25 8.94 20.72 5.87
C PRO A 25 8.50 21.35 4.54
N LYS A 26 8.66 20.60 3.44
CA LYS A 26 8.26 21.03 2.09
C LYS A 26 6.86 20.52 1.82
N GLY A 27 5.94 21.39 1.39
CA GLY A 27 4.59 20.99 0.98
C GLY A 27 4.56 20.60 -0.49
N ALA A 28 4.54 19.30 -0.78
CA ALA A 28 4.29 18.79 -2.13
C ALA A 28 2.82 19.02 -2.48
N VAL A 29 2.58 19.83 -3.52
CA VAL A 29 1.22 20.16 -3.99
C VAL A 29 0.81 19.16 -5.07
N HIS A 30 -0.36 18.58 -4.90
CA HIS A 30 -0.96 17.64 -5.84
C HIS A 30 -2.25 18.21 -6.41
N THR A 31 -2.49 17.98 -7.69
CA THR A 31 -3.67 18.49 -8.41
C THR A 31 -4.74 17.41 -8.60
N HIS A 32 -5.95 17.83 -8.97
CA HIS A 32 -7.11 16.95 -9.17
C HIS A 32 -6.90 15.85 -10.22
N ALA A 33 -6.14 16.10 -11.30
CA ALA A 33 -5.81 15.07 -12.28
C ALA A 33 -4.44 14.40 -12.05
N GLY A 34 -3.57 14.99 -11.22
CA GLY A 34 -2.24 14.43 -10.96
C GLY A 34 -2.30 13.18 -10.08
N PHE A 35 -2.55 13.39 -8.78
CA PHE A 35 -2.44 12.32 -7.79
C PHE A 35 -3.52 11.24 -7.95
N PRO A 36 -4.82 11.56 -8.08
CA PRO A 36 -5.86 10.54 -8.13
C PRO A 36 -5.71 9.61 -9.33
N VAL A 37 -5.41 10.16 -10.51
CA VAL A 37 -5.26 9.38 -11.75
C VAL A 37 -4.01 8.50 -11.67
N LYS A 38 -2.89 9.02 -11.15
CA LYS A 38 -1.66 8.22 -10.98
C LYS A 38 -1.87 7.07 -9.98
N ALA A 39 -2.50 7.35 -8.84
CA ALA A 39 -2.80 6.32 -7.84
C ALA A 39 -3.73 5.23 -8.41
N ALA A 40 -4.77 5.63 -9.16
CA ALA A 40 -5.66 4.70 -9.84
C ALA A 40 -4.93 3.88 -10.92
N PHE A 41 -4.06 4.52 -11.70
CA PHE A 41 -3.24 3.85 -12.71
C PHE A 41 -2.35 2.78 -12.08
N ASP A 42 -1.60 3.13 -11.02
CA ASP A 42 -0.68 2.20 -10.38
C ASP A 42 -1.42 1.03 -9.72
N ALA A 43 -2.49 1.34 -8.97
CA ALA A 43 -3.30 0.30 -8.34
C ALA A 43 -3.95 -0.62 -9.38
N GLY A 44 -4.55 -0.07 -10.43
CA GLY A 44 -5.30 -0.84 -11.41
C GLY A 44 -4.40 -1.63 -12.37
N LEU A 45 -3.36 -1.00 -12.91
CA LEU A 45 -2.54 -1.62 -13.96
C LEU A 45 -1.31 -2.35 -13.42
N CYS A 46 -0.69 -1.85 -12.36
CA CYS A 46 0.52 -2.50 -11.80
C CYS A 46 0.16 -3.50 -10.71
N MET A 47 -0.86 -3.22 -9.89
CA MET A 47 -1.23 -4.04 -8.73
C MET A 47 -2.47 -4.90 -8.96
N ASP A 48 -3.10 -4.82 -10.14
CA ASP A 48 -4.31 -5.58 -10.53
C ASP A 48 -5.52 -5.34 -9.61
N VAL A 49 -5.62 -4.14 -9.03
CA VAL A 49 -6.78 -3.73 -8.23
C VAL A 49 -7.97 -3.43 -9.13
N ALA A 50 -9.06 -4.17 -8.96
CA ALA A 50 -10.26 -4.04 -9.76
C ALA A 50 -11.54 -3.96 -8.92
N LYS A 51 -12.67 -3.80 -9.62
CA LYS A 51 -13.99 -3.79 -9.00
C LYS A 51 -14.24 -5.10 -8.23
N GLY A 52 -14.65 -4.96 -6.98
CA GLY A 52 -14.92 -6.09 -6.08
C GLY A 52 -13.73 -6.51 -5.21
N ASP A 53 -12.54 -5.96 -5.46
CA ASP A 53 -11.38 -6.14 -4.58
C ASP A 53 -11.48 -5.30 -3.32
N ARG A 54 -10.60 -5.64 -2.37
CA ARG A 54 -10.49 -4.98 -1.05
C ARG A 54 -9.02 -4.60 -0.85
N LEU A 55 -8.73 -3.33 -1.09
CA LEU A 55 -7.39 -2.77 -0.95
C LEU A 55 -7.18 -2.31 0.49
N PHE A 56 -6.10 -2.78 1.11
CA PHE A 56 -5.65 -2.36 2.41
C PHE A 56 -4.18 -1.95 2.31
N TRP A 57 -3.82 -0.84 2.93
CA TRP A 57 -2.42 -0.49 3.16
C TRP A 57 -2.23 -0.23 4.66
N LEU A 58 -1.26 -0.89 5.28
CA LEU A 58 -0.89 -0.60 6.66
C LEU A 58 -0.11 0.72 6.70
N THR A 59 -0.85 1.83 6.77
CA THR A 59 -0.36 3.21 6.72
C THR A 59 -1.39 4.15 7.37
N ASP A 60 -1.01 5.40 7.59
CA ASP A 60 -1.91 6.46 8.04
C ASP A 60 -2.09 7.55 6.97
N MET A 61 -3.06 8.44 7.19
CA MET A 61 -3.40 9.51 6.25
C MET A 61 -2.36 10.65 6.17
N GLY A 62 -1.38 10.67 7.07
CA GLY A 62 -0.26 11.61 7.06
C GLY A 62 0.83 11.26 6.05
N TRP A 63 0.88 10.01 5.57
CA TRP A 63 1.79 9.58 4.51
C TRP A 63 1.08 9.52 3.16
N MET A 64 1.84 9.59 2.06
CA MET A 64 1.28 9.53 0.70
C MET A 64 0.44 8.27 0.46
N MET A 65 0.75 7.16 1.14
CA MET A 65 0.06 5.89 0.92
C MET A 65 -1.38 5.88 1.46
N GLY A 66 -1.72 6.77 2.40
CA GLY A 66 -3.11 6.94 2.86
C GLY A 66 -4.02 7.50 1.77
N PRO A 67 -3.73 8.68 1.19
CA PRO A 67 -4.44 9.16 0.00
C PRO A 67 -4.34 8.21 -1.20
N PHE A 68 -3.20 7.53 -1.40
CA PHE A 68 -3.06 6.52 -2.47
C PHE A 68 -4.09 5.39 -2.29
N LEU A 69 -4.26 4.86 -1.08
CA LEU A 69 -5.26 3.84 -0.77
C LEU A 69 -6.65 4.30 -1.20
N VAL A 70 -7.03 5.54 -0.85
CA VAL A 70 -8.33 6.13 -1.19
C VAL A 70 -8.53 6.20 -2.70
N PHE A 71 -7.64 6.89 -3.42
CA PHE A 71 -7.83 7.10 -4.85
C PHE A 71 -7.59 5.83 -5.67
N GLY A 72 -6.53 5.08 -5.35
CA GLY A 72 -6.16 3.84 -6.00
C GLY A 72 -7.24 2.75 -5.87
N GLY A 73 -7.90 2.65 -4.72
CA GLY A 73 -9.01 1.73 -4.51
C GLY A 73 -10.31 2.22 -5.13
N LEU A 74 -10.78 3.41 -4.72
CA LEU A 74 -12.15 3.86 -5.04
C LEU A 74 -12.35 4.17 -6.52
N ILE A 75 -11.33 4.73 -7.22
CA ILE A 75 -11.45 5.01 -8.66
C ILE A 75 -11.53 3.72 -9.47
N ASN A 76 -10.82 2.66 -9.05
CA ASN A 76 -10.90 1.34 -9.66
C ASN A 76 -12.15 0.53 -9.24
N GLY A 77 -13.01 1.09 -8.37
CA GLY A 77 -14.23 0.45 -7.90
C GLY A 77 -13.99 -0.64 -6.85
N ALA A 78 -12.81 -0.68 -6.23
CA ALA A 78 -12.51 -1.52 -5.08
C ALA A 78 -13.06 -0.90 -3.79
N ALA A 79 -13.24 -1.73 -2.77
CA ALA A 79 -13.41 -1.23 -1.41
C ALA A 79 -12.03 -0.92 -0.80
N ILE A 80 -11.96 0.15 -0.02
CA ILE A 80 -10.77 0.46 0.80
C ILE A 80 -11.02 -0.02 2.22
N VAL A 81 -9.98 -0.56 2.85
CA VAL A 81 -9.99 -0.96 4.26
C VAL A 81 -9.11 0.03 5.01
N PHE A 82 -9.65 0.64 6.07
CA PHE A 82 -8.88 1.47 6.99
C PHE A 82 -8.65 0.72 8.30
N TYR A 83 -7.48 0.92 8.87
CA TYR A 83 -7.12 0.43 10.18
C TYR A 83 -6.63 1.60 11.03
N ASP A 84 -7.18 1.73 12.24
CA ASP A 84 -6.80 2.74 13.22
C ASP A 84 -6.38 2.03 14.51
N GLY A 85 -5.06 1.91 14.71
CA GLY A 85 -4.49 1.17 15.81
C GLY A 85 -3.05 0.79 15.57
N ALA A 86 -2.41 0.22 16.61
CA ALA A 86 -1.10 -0.40 16.47
C ALA A 86 -1.27 -1.81 15.86
N PRO A 87 -0.36 -2.28 14.98
CA PRO A 87 -0.49 -3.60 14.34
C PRO A 87 -0.45 -4.79 15.31
N ASP A 88 0.10 -4.58 16.50
CA ASP A 88 0.38 -5.54 17.57
C ASP A 88 -0.51 -5.35 18.82
N TYR A 89 -1.63 -4.63 18.67
CA TYR A 89 -2.61 -4.43 19.74
C TYR A 89 -4.00 -4.88 19.29
N PRO A 90 -4.79 -5.59 20.14
CA PRO A 90 -4.50 -5.97 21.53
C PRO A 90 -3.50 -7.10 21.70
N ASP A 91 -3.11 -7.76 20.62
CA ASP A 91 -2.10 -8.83 20.61
C ASP A 91 -1.27 -8.77 19.31
N GLU A 92 -0.12 -9.44 19.33
CA GLU A 92 0.84 -9.42 18.23
C GLU A 92 0.26 -9.90 16.89
N GLN A 93 -0.78 -10.74 16.90
CA GLN A 93 -1.37 -11.30 15.68
C GLN A 93 -2.53 -10.46 15.15
N HIS A 94 -2.94 -9.41 15.86
CA HIS A 94 -4.20 -8.73 15.62
C HIS A 94 -4.36 -8.23 14.19
N ILE A 95 -3.32 -7.60 13.62
CA ILE A 95 -3.40 -7.09 12.25
C ILE A 95 -3.62 -8.20 11.22
N TRP A 96 -3.09 -9.40 11.46
CA TRP A 96 -3.26 -10.54 10.56
C TRP A 96 -4.69 -11.08 10.61
N SER A 97 -5.24 -11.20 11.82
CA SER A 97 -6.65 -11.55 12.03
C SER A 97 -7.57 -10.51 11.37
N PHE A 98 -7.26 -9.22 11.51
CA PHE A 98 -8.00 -8.14 10.86
C PHE A 98 -7.98 -8.27 9.33
N ILE A 99 -6.82 -8.52 8.73
CA ILE A 99 -6.69 -8.72 7.27
C ILE A 99 -7.56 -9.91 6.81
N HIS A 100 -7.55 -11.00 7.58
CA HIS A 100 -8.38 -12.19 7.31
C HIS A 100 -9.88 -11.86 7.41
N GLU A 101 -10.33 -11.31 8.54
CA GLU A 101 -11.74 -10.96 8.81
C GLU A 101 -12.29 -9.96 7.80
N GLN A 102 -11.48 -8.96 7.44
CA GLN A 102 -11.84 -7.97 6.44
C GLN A 102 -11.68 -8.48 5.02
N LYS A 103 -11.28 -9.74 4.80
CA LYS A 103 -11.15 -10.38 3.49
C LYS A 103 -10.33 -9.55 2.50
N VAL A 104 -9.24 -8.96 2.99
CA VAL A 104 -8.34 -8.14 2.17
C VAL A 104 -7.85 -8.95 0.98
N THR A 105 -7.83 -8.33 -0.21
CA THR A 105 -7.34 -8.96 -1.44
C THR A 105 -5.99 -8.40 -1.88
N HIS A 106 -5.74 -7.12 -1.61
CA HIS A 106 -4.47 -6.46 -1.91
C HIS A 106 -3.94 -5.83 -0.63
N PHE A 107 -2.78 -6.32 -0.17
CA PHE A 107 -2.20 -5.90 1.10
C PHE A 107 -0.90 -5.12 0.89
N GLY A 108 -0.94 -3.82 1.15
CA GLY A 108 0.21 -2.92 1.15
C GLY A 108 0.90 -2.84 2.51
N LEU A 109 2.23 -2.93 2.52
CA LEU A 109 3.05 -2.91 3.73
C LEU A 109 4.42 -2.25 3.50
N SER A 110 5.19 -2.10 4.58
CA SER A 110 6.61 -1.74 4.53
C SER A 110 7.49 -2.93 4.96
N PRO A 111 8.71 -3.06 4.43
CA PRO A 111 9.66 -4.06 4.93
C PRO A 111 9.99 -3.91 6.43
N THR A 112 9.86 -2.70 7.01
CA THR A 112 9.99 -2.46 8.45
C THR A 112 8.96 -3.25 9.25
N PHE A 113 7.69 -3.21 8.82
CA PHE A 113 6.63 -3.99 9.46
C PHE A 113 6.94 -5.49 9.41
N VAL A 114 7.42 -5.99 8.27
CA VAL A 114 7.76 -7.41 8.09
C VAL A 114 8.89 -7.85 9.02
N ARG A 115 9.93 -7.03 9.19
CA ARG A 115 11.01 -7.34 10.15
C ARG A 115 10.50 -7.45 11.59
N SER A 116 9.50 -6.65 11.97
CA SER A 116 8.85 -6.75 13.27
C SER A 116 8.02 -8.03 13.38
N ALA A 117 7.24 -8.34 12.35
CA ALA A 117 6.35 -9.50 12.33
C ALA A 117 7.09 -10.85 12.34
N MET A 118 8.34 -10.90 11.87
CA MET A 118 9.19 -12.10 11.94
C MET A 118 9.42 -12.63 13.37
N GLN A 119 9.20 -11.79 14.38
CA GLN A 119 9.35 -12.17 15.79
C GLN A 119 8.09 -12.83 16.36
N GLN A 120 6.97 -12.74 15.64
CA GLN A 120 5.67 -13.22 16.06
C GLN A 120 5.50 -14.71 15.71
N ASN A 121 4.70 -15.43 16.51
CA ASN A 121 4.29 -16.78 16.14
C ASN A 121 3.08 -16.72 15.20
N LEU A 122 3.29 -16.92 13.90
CA LEU A 122 2.23 -16.83 12.86
C LEU A 122 1.98 -18.16 12.14
N SER A 123 2.29 -19.29 12.78
CA SER A 123 2.19 -20.62 12.14
C SER A 123 0.78 -20.97 11.66
N ASP A 124 -0.24 -20.41 12.31
CA ASP A 124 -1.65 -20.76 12.09
C ASP A 124 -2.40 -19.67 11.32
N ILE A 125 -1.70 -18.62 10.86
CA ILE A 125 -2.29 -17.52 10.11
C ILE A 125 -2.42 -17.88 8.65
N GLU A 126 -3.66 -17.82 8.14
CA GLU A 126 -3.95 -17.98 6.71
C GLU A 126 -4.68 -16.75 6.18
N LEU A 127 -4.23 -16.27 5.02
CA LEU A 127 -4.82 -15.12 4.33
C LEU A 127 -5.41 -15.54 2.97
N PRO A 128 -6.43 -16.42 2.94
CA PRO A 128 -6.92 -17.06 1.71
C PRO A 128 -7.52 -16.10 0.69
N HIS A 129 -7.83 -14.87 1.11
CA HIS A 129 -8.37 -13.82 0.24
C HIS A 129 -7.30 -12.95 -0.41
N VAL A 130 -6.08 -12.91 0.14
CA VAL A 130 -5.00 -12.05 -0.36
C VAL A 130 -4.45 -12.62 -1.66
N LYS A 131 -4.55 -11.82 -2.71
CA LYS A 131 -4.11 -12.12 -4.08
C LYS A 131 -2.72 -11.56 -4.37
N ALA A 132 -2.35 -10.44 -3.76
CA ALA A 132 -1.05 -9.83 -3.89
C ALA A 132 -0.67 -9.03 -2.64
N ILE A 133 0.63 -9.04 -2.32
CA ILE A 133 1.24 -8.17 -1.32
C ILE A 133 2.05 -7.10 -2.06
N ILE A 134 1.94 -5.85 -1.64
CA ILE A 134 2.65 -4.72 -2.24
C ILE A 134 3.56 -4.12 -1.18
N SER A 135 4.81 -3.88 -1.53
CA SER A 135 5.82 -3.35 -0.61
C SER A 135 6.43 -2.05 -1.13
N THR A 136 6.49 -1.04 -0.26
CA THR A 136 7.13 0.25 -0.55
C THR A 136 7.72 0.91 0.70
N GLY A 137 8.38 2.05 0.50
CA GLY A 137 8.89 2.92 1.55
C GLY A 137 10.36 2.72 1.89
N GLU A 138 10.90 1.52 1.67
CA GLU A 138 12.31 1.22 1.92
C GLU A 138 12.80 -0.01 1.11
N PRO A 139 14.11 -0.18 0.94
CA PRO A 139 14.68 -1.36 0.28
C PRO A 139 14.45 -2.66 1.07
N TRP A 140 14.35 -3.77 0.35
CA TRP A 140 14.28 -5.09 0.96
C TRP A 140 15.65 -5.65 1.35
N ASN A 141 15.67 -6.40 2.45
CA ASN A 141 16.66 -7.45 2.68
C ASN A 141 16.07 -8.80 2.25
N GLU A 142 16.93 -9.74 1.87
CA GLU A 142 16.50 -11.05 1.36
C GLU A 142 15.75 -11.88 2.42
N ALA A 143 16.25 -11.95 3.66
CA ALA A 143 15.65 -12.77 4.70
C ALA A 143 14.20 -12.35 5.07
N PRO A 144 13.88 -11.07 5.31
CA PRO A 144 12.49 -10.64 5.53
C PRO A 144 11.59 -10.84 4.31
N TRP A 145 12.10 -10.64 3.10
CA TRP A 145 11.32 -10.90 1.87
C TRP A 145 10.97 -12.38 1.76
N GLN A 146 11.95 -13.26 1.96
CA GLN A 146 11.77 -14.70 1.89
C GLN A 146 10.82 -15.21 2.99
N TRP A 147 10.96 -14.69 4.21
CA TRP A 147 10.03 -15.01 5.30
C TRP A 147 8.59 -14.62 4.97
N LEU A 148 8.38 -13.41 4.43
CA LEU A 148 7.04 -12.96 4.03
C LEU A 148 6.45 -13.88 2.96
N PHE A 149 7.25 -14.25 1.95
CA PHE A 149 6.81 -15.12 0.87
C PHE A 149 6.49 -16.54 1.37
N ASP A 150 7.33 -17.10 2.24
CA ASP A 150 7.21 -18.48 2.70
C ASP A 150 6.14 -18.64 3.79
N THR A 151 6.13 -17.76 4.79
CA THR A 151 5.26 -17.88 5.97
C THR A 151 3.88 -17.30 5.69
N ILE A 152 3.79 -16.06 5.22
CA ILE A 152 2.51 -15.37 5.02
C ILE A 152 1.95 -15.66 3.62
N GLY A 153 2.82 -15.58 2.61
CA GLY A 153 2.44 -15.80 1.22
C GLY A 153 2.28 -17.28 0.85
N GLN A 154 2.66 -18.20 1.75
CA GLN A 154 2.66 -19.65 1.55
C GLN A 154 3.20 -20.07 0.16
N LYS A 155 4.22 -19.33 -0.32
CA LYS A 155 4.87 -19.49 -1.63
C LYS A 155 3.95 -19.34 -2.85
N HIS A 156 2.76 -18.76 -2.69
CA HIS A 156 1.80 -18.56 -3.78
C HIS A 156 1.34 -17.10 -3.93
N ILE A 157 1.40 -16.28 -2.89
CA ILE A 157 1.05 -14.86 -2.97
C ILE A 157 2.24 -14.07 -3.51
N PRO A 158 2.13 -13.40 -4.68
CA PRO A 158 3.19 -12.55 -5.20
C PRO A 158 3.43 -11.34 -4.30
N ILE A 159 4.71 -10.98 -4.15
CA ILE A 159 5.15 -9.74 -3.47
C ILE A 159 5.63 -8.78 -4.55
N LEU A 160 4.86 -7.72 -4.80
CA LEU A 160 5.19 -6.67 -5.75
C LEU A 160 6.01 -5.57 -5.05
N ASN A 161 7.25 -5.39 -5.50
CA ASN A 161 8.07 -4.29 -5.05
C ASN A 161 7.71 -3.03 -5.82
N TYR A 162 7.47 -1.94 -5.10
CA TYR A 162 6.99 -0.68 -5.64
C TYR A 162 7.78 0.48 -5.04
N SER A 163 8.36 1.33 -5.88
CA SER A 163 9.21 2.44 -5.45
C SER A 163 8.87 3.71 -6.18
N GLY A 164 8.83 4.81 -5.43
CA GLY A 164 8.41 6.13 -5.86
C GLY A 164 8.63 7.14 -4.75
N GLY A 165 7.75 8.12 -4.63
CA GLY A 165 7.86 9.12 -3.58
C GLY A 165 6.73 10.14 -3.62
N THR A 166 6.59 10.89 -2.52
CA THR A 166 5.50 11.85 -2.33
C THR A 166 5.38 12.80 -3.50
N GLU A 167 6.49 13.36 -3.97
CA GLU A 167 6.55 14.36 -5.05
C GLU A 167 6.04 13.84 -6.40
N VAL A 168 6.11 12.52 -6.65
CA VAL A 168 5.67 11.91 -7.92
C VAL A 168 4.30 11.25 -7.82
N SER A 169 3.63 11.33 -6.66
CA SER A 169 2.24 10.87 -6.46
C SER A 169 2.01 9.36 -6.69
N GLY A 170 3.06 8.54 -6.66
CA GLY A 170 2.97 7.13 -6.97
C GLY A 170 4.32 6.52 -7.32
N GLY A 171 4.30 5.43 -8.10
CA GLY A 171 5.48 4.62 -8.42
C GLY A 171 6.23 5.13 -9.64
N ILE A 172 7.55 5.08 -9.55
CA ILE A 172 8.49 5.28 -10.67
C ILE A 172 8.92 3.93 -11.22
N VAL A 173 9.17 2.96 -10.34
CA VAL A 173 9.63 1.62 -10.69
C VAL A 173 8.90 0.60 -9.83
N GLY A 174 8.50 -0.50 -10.45
CA GLY A 174 7.78 -1.57 -9.79
C GLY A 174 7.98 -2.90 -10.50
N SER A 175 7.79 -3.99 -9.77
CA SER A 175 7.67 -5.32 -10.35
C SER A 175 6.37 -5.46 -11.15
N THR A 176 6.25 -6.57 -11.88
CA THR A 176 5.05 -6.90 -12.64
C THR A 176 4.48 -8.23 -12.18
N LEU A 177 3.15 -8.29 -12.01
CA LEU A 177 2.44 -9.54 -11.73
C LEU A 177 2.36 -10.47 -12.95
N LEU A 178 2.79 -10.02 -14.13
CA LEU A 178 2.76 -10.79 -15.37
C LEU A 178 3.90 -11.80 -15.51
N ARG A 179 4.92 -11.73 -14.65
CA ARG A 179 6.12 -12.59 -14.69
C ARG A 179 6.53 -13.01 -13.28
N PRO A 180 7.27 -14.12 -13.12
CA PRO A 180 7.84 -14.48 -11.83
C PRO A 180 8.69 -13.34 -11.26
N ILE A 181 8.39 -12.95 -10.02
CA ILE A 181 9.10 -11.89 -9.29
C ILE A 181 10.25 -12.54 -8.51
N LYS A 182 11.47 -12.06 -8.76
CA LYS A 182 12.64 -12.50 -7.99
C LYS A 182 12.68 -11.78 -6.64
N PRO A 183 13.20 -12.44 -5.58
CA PRO A 183 13.41 -11.79 -4.29
C PRO A 183 14.13 -10.46 -4.46
N ILE A 184 13.70 -9.45 -3.70
CA ILE A 184 14.35 -8.13 -3.55
C ILE A 184 14.58 -7.29 -4.82
N LEU A 185 14.07 -7.72 -5.98
CA LEU A 185 14.23 -7.00 -7.26
C LEU A 185 12.95 -6.27 -7.66
N PHE A 186 13.11 -5.25 -8.49
CA PHE A 186 12.01 -4.60 -9.21
C PHE A 186 11.81 -5.31 -10.55
#